data_AF-A0A016SQX0-F1
#
_entry.id   AF-A0A016SQX0-F1
#
_cell.length_a   1.000
_cell.length_b   1.000
_cell.length_c   1.000
_cell.angle_alpha   90.00
_cell.angle_beta   90.00
_cell.angle_gamma   90.00
#
_symmetry.space_group_name_H-M   'P 1'
#
loop_
_entity.id
_entity.type
_entity.pdbx_description
1 polymer ?
#
loop_
_entity_poly.entity_id
_entity_poly.type
_entity_poly.pdbx_seq_one_letter_code
_entity_poly.pdbx_strand_id
1 'polypeptide(L)'
;MGYAILLLVLIAQCYAAVDQQKVTDALNALVRTDFRLDGYTVINYQNMASRKDFKHDNAKKPLFKHVPESSINRVTFKRLNELLTFYNHPDANEQEVYTEAWEQAISSFLYAVIKTDVMKSAQKFLAGFGLASMDTEVFKTQLTTLWFNPYSRGGPEGSSGFEALFAGETLNGDVIRFANWYRFYQLEKQGSVNYHGWFTKQAVSFLVLLHFCRDSLSKCSFHKE
;
A
#
# COMPACT_ATOMS: atom_id res chain seq x y z
N MET A 1 6.08 -7.87 2.00
CA MET A 1 5.29 -7.14 0.99
C MET A 1 3.85 -7.65 1.07
N GLY A 2 3.00 -7.01 1.87
CA GLY A 2 1.56 -7.28 1.90
C GLY A 2 0.81 -6.91 0.60
N TYR A 3 1.53 -6.46 -0.42
CA TYR A 3 0.99 -5.92 -1.67
C TYR A 3 0.44 -6.98 -2.60
N ALA A 4 1.05 -8.18 -2.66
CA ALA A 4 0.49 -9.31 -3.42
C ALA A 4 -0.77 -9.88 -2.75
N ILE A 5 -0.84 -9.77 -1.41
CA ILE A 5 -2.01 -10.17 -0.62
C ILE A 5 -3.16 -9.20 -0.90
N LEU A 6 -2.91 -7.87 -0.90
CA LEU A 6 -3.90 -6.87 -1.29
C LEU A 6 -4.33 -6.99 -2.76
N LEU A 7 -3.39 -7.24 -3.69
CA LEU A 7 -3.68 -7.50 -5.11
C LEU A 7 -4.65 -8.69 -5.29
N LEU A 8 -4.39 -9.80 -4.61
CA LEU A 8 -5.23 -10.99 -4.72
C LEU A 8 -6.53 -10.89 -3.94
N VAL A 9 -6.55 -10.20 -2.79
CA VAL A 9 -7.79 -9.93 -2.07
C VAL A 9 -8.72 -9.06 -2.91
N LEU A 10 -8.20 -7.99 -3.55
CA LEU A 10 -9.02 -7.12 -4.39
C LEU A 10 -9.47 -7.81 -5.68
N ILE A 11 -8.60 -8.57 -6.35
CA ILE A 11 -9.00 -9.32 -7.56
C ILE A 11 -9.96 -10.47 -7.21
N ALA A 12 -9.76 -11.17 -6.09
CA ALA A 12 -10.67 -12.23 -5.67
C ALA A 12 -12.03 -11.72 -5.21
N GLN A 13 -12.08 -10.58 -4.50
CA GLN A 13 -13.34 -9.99 -4.03
C GLN A 13 -14.19 -9.42 -5.17
N CYS A 14 -13.58 -8.98 -6.26
CA CYS A 14 -14.30 -8.52 -7.44
C CYS A 14 -14.86 -9.65 -8.31
N TYR A 15 -14.38 -10.88 -8.16
CA TYR A 15 -14.88 -12.04 -8.90
C TYR A 15 -15.60 -13.01 -7.96
N ALA A 16 -16.92 -12.85 -7.84
CA ALA A 16 -17.83 -13.78 -7.17
C ALA A 16 -17.76 -15.24 -7.68
N ALA A 17 -16.93 -15.52 -8.70
CA ALA A 17 -16.70 -16.81 -9.32
C ALA A 17 -15.55 -17.63 -8.69
N VAL A 18 -14.70 -17.03 -7.83
CA VAL A 18 -13.57 -17.75 -7.20
C VAL A 18 -13.91 -18.13 -5.77
N ASP A 19 -13.82 -19.43 -5.49
CA ASP A 19 -14.02 -19.98 -4.15
C ASP A 19 -13.08 -19.34 -3.10
N GLN A 20 -13.65 -18.90 -1.98
CA GLN A 20 -12.92 -18.16 -0.95
C GLN A 20 -11.83 -19.00 -0.27
N GLN A 21 -12.01 -20.32 -0.17
CA GLN A 21 -10.98 -21.21 0.37
C GLN A 21 -9.78 -21.28 -0.58
N LYS A 22 -10.01 -21.38 -1.89
CA LYS A 22 -8.92 -21.33 -2.89
C LYS A 22 -8.13 -20.03 -2.83
N VAL A 23 -8.82 -18.90 -2.64
CA VAL A 23 -8.17 -17.59 -2.46
C VAL A 23 -7.32 -17.61 -1.19
N THR A 24 -7.87 -18.09 -0.08
CA THR A 24 -7.16 -18.19 1.20
C THR A 24 -5.91 -19.07 1.09
N ASP A 25 -6.02 -20.21 0.42
CA ASP A 25 -4.91 -21.13 0.21
C ASP A 25 -3.81 -20.52 -0.67
N ALA A 26 -4.21 -19.83 -1.74
CA ALA A 26 -3.28 -19.09 -2.61
C ALA A 26 -2.55 -17.99 -1.83
N LEU A 27 -3.26 -17.19 -1.03
CA LEU A 27 -2.66 -16.17 -0.17
C LEU A 27 -1.66 -16.77 0.82
N ASN A 28 -2.03 -17.87 1.48
CA ASN A 28 -1.14 -18.58 2.41
C ASN A 28 0.11 -19.13 1.73
N ALA A 29 0.00 -19.61 0.48
CA ALA A 29 1.13 -20.05 -0.31
C ALA A 29 2.07 -18.88 -0.64
N LEU A 30 1.53 -17.73 -1.02
CA LEU A 30 2.33 -16.54 -1.35
C LEU A 30 3.12 -16.01 -0.17
N VAL A 31 2.54 -15.99 1.02
CA VAL A 31 3.24 -15.57 2.24
C VAL A 31 4.52 -16.37 2.46
N ARG A 32 4.56 -17.64 2.07
CA ARG A 32 5.75 -18.51 2.20
C ARG A 32 6.84 -18.18 1.18
N THR A 33 6.46 -17.63 0.03
CA THR A 33 7.39 -17.19 -1.04
C THR A 33 7.87 -15.76 -0.84
N ASP A 34 7.20 -14.98 0.00
CA ASP A 34 7.61 -13.61 0.32
C ASP A 34 8.68 -13.64 1.41
N PHE A 35 9.85 -13.10 1.09
CA PHE A 35 10.80 -12.77 2.13
C PHE A 35 10.31 -11.50 2.83
N ARG A 36 9.56 -11.71 3.91
CA ARG A 36 8.88 -10.62 4.59
C ARG A 36 9.85 -9.70 5.34
N LEU A 37 9.59 -8.40 5.20
CA LEU A 37 10.28 -7.32 5.88
C LEU A 37 9.82 -7.16 7.34
N ASP A 38 8.53 -7.35 7.58
CA ASP A 38 7.88 -7.13 8.88
C ASP A 38 8.44 -8.03 9.99
N GLY A 39 8.83 -9.27 9.67
CA GLY A 39 9.43 -10.20 10.63
C GLY A 39 10.75 -9.73 11.22
N TYR A 40 11.42 -8.77 10.59
CA TYR A 40 12.68 -8.17 11.06
C TYR A 40 12.53 -6.68 11.41
N THR A 41 11.35 -6.10 11.18
CA THR A 41 11.04 -4.72 11.54
C THR A 41 10.72 -4.67 13.04
N VAL A 42 11.37 -3.75 13.75
CA VAL A 42 11.10 -3.53 15.18
C VAL A 42 10.10 -2.38 15.31
N ILE A 43 8.88 -2.72 15.73
CA ILE A 43 7.79 -1.77 15.96
C ILE A 43 7.73 -1.39 17.44
N ASN A 44 7.61 -0.09 17.70
CA ASN A 44 7.38 0.50 19.02
C ASN A 44 5.93 0.98 19.13
N TYR A 45 5.03 0.06 19.44
CA TYR A 45 3.59 0.33 19.52
C TYR A 45 3.18 1.37 20.57
N GLN A 46 3.97 1.55 21.63
CA GLN A 46 3.65 2.50 22.72
C GLN A 46 2.22 2.29 23.25
N ASN A 47 1.45 3.37 23.44
CA ASN A 47 0.15 3.35 24.09
C ASN A 47 -1.01 3.41 23.09
N MET A 48 -2.21 3.17 23.61
CA MET A 48 -3.44 3.30 22.84
C MET A 48 -3.69 4.77 22.48
N ALA A 49 -4.10 5.03 21.23
CA ALA A 49 -4.52 6.35 20.80
C ALA A 49 -5.76 6.81 21.58
N SER A 50 -5.86 8.12 21.81
CA SER A 50 -7.04 8.69 22.47
C SER A 50 -8.26 8.57 21.56
N ARG A 51 -9.36 8.04 22.11
CA ARG A 51 -10.66 7.96 21.41
C ARG A 51 -11.50 9.23 21.53
N LYS A 52 -11.07 10.18 22.36
CA LYS A 52 -11.81 11.42 22.67
C LYS A 52 -11.12 12.67 22.11
N ASP A 53 -9.80 12.68 22.13
CA ASP A 53 -8.97 13.77 21.63
C ASP A 53 -7.89 13.20 20.71
N PHE A 54 -8.16 13.22 19.41
CA PHE A 54 -7.26 12.68 18.38
C PHE A 54 -5.95 13.46 18.23
N LYS A 55 -5.85 14.66 18.82
CA LYS A 55 -4.62 15.47 18.83
C LYS A 55 -3.70 15.11 20.00
N HIS A 56 -4.21 14.38 20.99
CA HIS A 56 -3.41 13.97 22.12
C HIS A 56 -2.40 12.87 21.73
N ASP A 57 -1.12 13.21 21.79
CA ASP A 57 -0.02 12.30 21.49
C ASP A 57 0.27 11.36 22.67
N ASN A 58 -0.28 10.14 22.56
CA ASN A 58 -0.04 9.03 23.49
C ASN A 58 1.20 8.20 23.11
N ALA A 59 1.88 8.52 22.01
CA ALA A 59 2.94 7.72 21.40
C ALA A 59 4.11 8.61 20.93
N LYS A 60 4.68 9.37 21.86
CA LYS A 60 5.74 10.39 21.66
C LYS A 60 7.03 9.96 20.95
N LYS A 61 7.21 8.66 20.67
CA LYS A 61 8.36 8.12 19.94
C LYS A 61 7.92 7.66 18.55
N PRO A 62 8.83 7.52 17.58
CA PRO A 62 8.51 6.88 16.31
C PRO A 62 7.94 5.46 16.51
N LEU A 63 6.98 5.09 15.66
CA LEU A 63 6.43 3.74 15.56
C LEU A 63 7.50 2.77 15.06
N PHE A 64 8.32 3.15 14.09
CA PHE A 64 9.35 2.29 13.54
C PHE A 64 10.69 2.53 14.23
N LYS A 65 11.11 1.57 15.08
CA LYS A 65 12.43 1.61 15.73
C LYS A 65 13.55 1.16 14.81
N HIS A 66 13.29 0.15 13.98
CA HIS A 66 14.26 -0.37 13.02
C HIS A 66 13.55 -1.03 11.84
N VAL A 67 13.98 -0.70 10.62
CA VAL A 67 13.59 -1.41 9.39
C VAL A 67 14.89 -1.88 8.73
N PRO A 68 15.07 -3.18 8.44
CA PRO A 68 16.35 -3.71 7.95
C PRO A 68 16.75 -3.15 6.58
N GLU A 69 17.98 -2.60 6.52
CA GLU A 69 18.54 -2.04 5.28
C GLU A 69 18.65 -3.06 4.15
N SER A 70 19.04 -4.30 4.48
CA SER A 70 19.17 -5.42 3.55
C SER A 70 17.89 -5.68 2.75
N SER A 71 16.75 -5.30 3.31
CA SER A 71 15.45 -5.57 2.76
C SER A 71 14.85 -4.37 2.01
N ILE A 72 15.11 -3.14 2.47
CA ILE A 72 14.75 -1.90 1.71
C ILE A 72 15.67 -1.67 0.50
N ASN A 73 16.88 -2.24 0.51
CA ASN A 73 17.83 -2.14 -0.60
C ASN A 73 17.50 -3.07 -1.78
N ARG A 74 16.43 -3.86 -1.68
CA ARG A 74 15.95 -4.73 -2.74
C ARG A 74 15.41 -3.92 -3.91
N VAL A 75 15.53 -4.49 -5.10
CA VAL A 75 15.13 -3.83 -6.35
C VAL A 75 13.68 -3.34 -6.32
N THR A 76 12.74 -4.11 -5.78
CA THR A 76 11.32 -3.71 -5.71
C THR A 76 11.09 -2.49 -4.82
N PHE A 77 11.78 -2.39 -3.68
CA PHE A 77 11.69 -1.22 -2.79
C PHE A 77 12.40 -0.01 -3.37
N LYS A 78 13.54 -0.19 -4.05
CA LYS A 78 14.21 0.88 -4.78
C LYS A 78 13.30 1.46 -5.88
N ARG A 79 12.68 0.61 -6.70
CA ARG A 79 11.73 1.07 -7.73
C ARG A 79 10.47 1.69 -7.14
N LEU A 80 9.97 1.15 -6.02
CA LEU A 80 8.85 1.77 -5.30
C LEU A 80 9.23 3.17 -4.78
N ASN A 81 10.44 3.35 -4.24
CA ASN A 81 10.93 4.66 -3.79
C ASN A 81 10.99 5.66 -4.95
N GLU A 82 11.57 5.25 -6.07
CA GLU A 82 11.66 6.06 -7.30
C GLU A 82 10.26 6.46 -7.81
N LEU A 83 9.27 5.56 -7.73
CA LEU A 83 7.90 5.88 -8.12
C LEU A 83 7.20 6.82 -7.12
N LEU A 84 7.42 6.61 -5.82
CA LEU A 84 6.79 7.42 -4.76
C LEU A 84 7.27 8.87 -4.71
N THR A 85 8.36 9.24 -5.39
CA THR A 85 8.83 10.63 -5.46
C THR A 85 7.93 11.51 -6.33
N PHE A 86 7.12 10.91 -7.19
CA PHE A 86 6.17 11.65 -8.01
C PHE A 86 4.87 11.99 -7.25
N TYR A 87 4.50 11.19 -6.24
CA TYR A 87 3.30 11.38 -5.42
C TYR A 87 3.54 12.32 -4.23
N ASN A 88 3.73 13.61 -4.51
CA ASN A 88 3.92 14.64 -3.49
C ASN A 88 2.58 15.18 -2.94
N HIS A 89 1.56 15.24 -3.80
CA HIS A 89 0.21 15.71 -3.49
C HIS A 89 -0.85 14.77 -4.10
N PRO A 90 -0.95 13.52 -3.60
CA PRO A 90 -1.98 12.57 -4.05
C PRO A 90 -3.37 13.05 -3.56
N ASP A 91 -4.03 13.95 -4.28
CA ASP A 91 -5.38 14.42 -3.99
C ASP A 91 -6.40 13.70 -4.87
N ALA A 92 -7.42 13.12 -4.24
CA ALA A 92 -8.46 12.33 -4.88
C ALA A 92 -9.26 13.08 -5.96
N ASN A 93 -9.20 14.42 -5.99
CA ASN A 93 -9.86 15.26 -6.99
C ASN A 93 -8.90 15.84 -8.04
N GLU A 94 -7.59 15.64 -7.91
CA GLU A 94 -6.58 16.15 -8.84
C GLU A 94 -6.01 15.00 -9.67
N GLN A 95 -6.25 15.02 -10.98
CA GLN A 95 -5.75 13.98 -11.86
C GLN A 95 -4.23 14.08 -12.00
N GLU A 96 -3.54 12.97 -11.79
CA GLU A 96 -2.10 12.89 -12.03
C GLU A 96 -1.78 13.04 -13.52
N VAL A 97 -0.85 13.95 -13.82
CA VAL A 97 -0.34 14.16 -15.17
C VAL A 97 0.98 13.39 -15.30
N TYR A 98 0.89 12.20 -15.89
CA TYR A 98 2.06 11.34 -16.07
C TYR A 98 3.03 11.95 -17.08
N THR A 99 4.22 12.31 -16.58
CA THR A 99 5.38 12.63 -17.43
C THR A 99 6.03 11.34 -17.91
N GLU A 100 6.84 11.42 -18.96
CA GLU A 100 7.61 10.26 -19.46
C GLU A 100 8.45 9.61 -18.34
N ALA A 101 9.08 10.42 -17.48
CA ALA A 101 9.84 9.91 -16.35
C ALA A 101 8.97 9.15 -15.34
N TRP A 102 7.74 9.60 -15.11
CA TRP A 102 6.79 8.92 -14.24
C TRP A 102 6.34 7.59 -14.86
N GLU A 103 5.98 7.57 -16.14
CA GLU A 103 5.62 6.34 -16.85
C GLU A 103 6.77 5.31 -16.83
N GLN A 104 8.01 5.77 -17.01
CA GLN A 104 9.21 4.93 -16.89
C GLN A 104 9.38 4.38 -15.46
N ALA A 105 9.09 5.18 -14.43
CA ALA A 105 9.13 4.73 -13.04
C ALA A 105 8.05 3.68 -12.74
N ILE A 106 6.81 3.89 -13.24
CA ILE A 106 5.71 2.91 -13.16
C ILE A 106 6.14 1.59 -13.81
N SER A 107 6.61 1.65 -15.06
CA SER A 107 7.03 0.46 -15.80
C SER A 107 8.18 -0.26 -15.09
N SER A 108 9.18 0.48 -14.58
CA SER A 108 10.32 -0.10 -13.86
C SER A 108 9.89 -0.80 -12.57
N PHE A 109 8.95 -0.21 -11.83
CA PHE A 109 8.36 -0.81 -10.64
C PHE A 109 7.59 -2.09 -10.98
N LEU A 110 6.70 -2.05 -11.97
CA LEU A 110 5.91 -3.22 -12.38
C LEU A 110 6.81 -4.38 -12.85
N TYR A 111 7.84 -4.12 -13.65
CA TYR A 111 8.80 -5.17 -14.03
C TYR A 111 9.54 -5.77 -12.85
N ALA A 112 9.96 -4.94 -11.88
CA ALA A 112 10.61 -5.43 -10.67
C ALA A 112 9.67 -6.33 -9.86
N VAL A 113 8.38 -5.99 -9.79
CA VAL A 113 7.35 -6.76 -9.09
C VAL A 113 7.05 -8.08 -9.82
N ILE A 114 6.80 -8.05 -11.14
CA ILE A 114 6.48 -9.24 -11.95
C ILE A 114 7.58 -10.29 -11.91
N LYS A 115 8.84 -9.88 -11.78
CA LYS A 115 9.98 -10.81 -11.69
C LYS A 115 10.06 -11.57 -10.37
N THR A 116 9.33 -11.16 -9.33
CA THR A 116 9.33 -11.84 -8.04
C THR A 116 8.58 -13.17 -8.08
N ASP A 117 8.99 -14.13 -7.27
CA ASP A 117 8.31 -15.44 -7.20
C ASP A 117 6.89 -15.33 -6.64
N VAL A 118 6.66 -14.35 -5.76
CA VAL A 118 5.34 -13.96 -5.28
C VAL A 118 4.43 -13.58 -6.45
N MET A 119 4.87 -12.66 -7.31
CA MET A 119 4.03 -12.19 -8.41
C MET A 119 3.85 -13.24 -9.51
N LYS A 120 4.89 -14.04 -9.81
CA LYS A 120 4.76 -15.19 -10.72
C LYS A 120 3.73 -16.20 -10.22
N SER A 121 3.67 -16.43 -8.92
CA SER A 121 2.71 -17.36 -8.31
C SER A 121 1.30 -16.79 -8.33
N ALA A 122 1.15 -15.48 -8.06
CA ALA A 122 -0.13 -14.77 -8.20
C ALA A 122 -0.62 -14.78 -9.65
N GLN A 123 0.24 -14.50 -10.62
CA GLN A 123 -0.07 -14.55 -12.05
C GLN A 123 -0.56 -15.92 -12.47
N LYS A 124 0.14 -17.00 -12.06
CA LYS A 124 -0.27 -18.38 -12.34
C LYS A 124 -1.65 -18.71 -11.76
N PHE A 125 -1.90 -18.30 -10.51
CA PHE A 125 -3.19 -18.49 -9.87
C PHE A 125 -4.31 -17.79 -10.65
N LEU A 126 -4.13 -16.51 -10.97
CA LEU A 126 -5.11 -15.71 -11.72
C LEU A 126 -5.34 -16.23 -13.14
N ALA A 127 -4.28 -16.64 -13.84
CA ALA A 127 -4.36 -17.24 -15.16
C ALA A 127 -5.14 -18.56 -15.15
N GLY A 128 -5.05 -19.34 -14.07
CA GLY A 128 -5.85 -20.57 -13.88
C GLY A 128 -7.37 -20.33 -13.87
N PHE A 129 -7.80 -19.09 -13.60
CA PHE A 129 -9.20 -18.66 -13.67
C PHE A 129 -9.51 -17.79 -14.90
N GLY A 130 -8.56 -17.63 -15.82
CA GLY A 130 -8.70 -16.74 -16.98
C GLY A 130 -8.71 -15.25 -16.65
N LEU A 131 -8.25 -14.86 -15.45
CA LEU A 131 -8.27 -13.47 -14.96
C LEU A 131 -7.00 -12.69 -15.29
N ALA A 132 -5.91 -13.38 -15.62
CA ALA A 132 -4.64 -12.78 -16.00
C ALA A 132 -4.00 -13.52 -17.17
N SER A 133 -3.25 -12.79 -17.99
CA SER A 133 -2.41 -13.41 -19.01
C SER A 133 -1.14 -14.00 -18.41
N MET A 134 -0.66 -15.11 -18.97
CA MET A 134 0.69 -15.62 -18.69
C MET A 134 1.76 -14.90 -19.51
N ASP A 135 1.37 -14.12 -20.53
CA ASP A 135 2.29 -13.24 -21.25
C ASP A 135 2.70 -12.07 -20.36
N THR A 136 4.01 -11.80 -20.29
CA THR A 136 4.57 -10.81 -19.36
C THR A 136 4.16 -9.38 -19.71
N GLU A 137 4.12 -9.02 -20.99
CA GLU A 137 3.76 -7.67 -21.41
C GLU A 137 2.26 -7.41 -21.25
N VAL A 138 1.42 -8.40 -21.61
CA VAL A 138 -0.03 -8.31 -21.37
C VAL A 138 -0.31 -8.22 -19.88
N PHE A 139 0.35 -9.03 -19.04
CA PHE A 139 0.15 -8.97 -17.60
C PHE A 139 0.62 -7.64 -16.99
N LYS A 140 1.73 -7.09 -17.49
CA LYS A 140 2.18 -5.73 -17.11
C LYS A 140 1.10 -4.70 -17.44
N THR A 141 0.55 -4.73 -18.64
CA THR A 141 -0.53 -3.83 -19.06
C THR A 141 -1.77 -3.99 -18.17
N GLN A 142 -2.16 -5.23 -17.83
CA GLN A 142 -3.26 -5.49 -16.89
C GLN A 142 -2.99 -4.85 -15.51
N LEU A 143 -1.77 -4.98 -15.00
CA LEU A 143 -1.38 -4.34 -13.74
C LEU A 143 -1.34 -2.82 -13.85
N THR A 144 -0.87 -2.27 -14.98
CA THR A 144 -0.90 -0.82 -15.24
C THR A 144 -2.33 -0.30 -15.16
N THR A 145 -3.26 -0.93 -15.88
CA THR A 145 -4.68 -0.56 -15.88
C THR A 145 -5.28 -0.65 -14.48
N LEU A 146 -4.99 -1.73 -13.74
CA LEU A 146 -5.57 -1.95 -12.42
C LEU A 146 -5.10 -0.92 -11.38
N TRP A 147 -3.82 -0.56 -11.42
CA TRP A 147 -3.19 0.25 -10.37
C TRP A 147 -3.07 1.73 -10.70
N PHE A 148 -2.90 2.09 -11.96
CA PHE A 148 -2.50 3.44 -12.36
C PHE A 148 -3.52 4.16 -13.23
N ASN A 149 -4.52 3.47 -13.78
CA ASN A 149 -5.62 4.18 -14.42
C ASN A 149 -6.43 4.93 -13.35
N PRO A 150 -6.71 6.22 -13.57
CA PRO A 150 -7.55 6.97 -12.67
C PRO A 150 -8.99 6.48 -12.76
N TYR A 151 -9.75 6.63 -11.68
CA TYR A 151 -11.18 6.38 -11.63
C TYR A 151 -11.89 7.51 -10.89
N SER A 152 -13.15 7.75 -11.28
CA SER A 152 -14.02 8.73 -10.66
C SER A 152 -14.89 8.11 -9.56
N ARG A 153 -15.17 8.90 -8.51
CA ARG A 153 -16.19 8.60 -7.47
C ARG A 153 -17.34 9.61 -7.50
N GLY A 154 -17.80 9.98 -8.69
CA GLY A 154 -18.88 10.98 -8.87
C GLY A 154 -18.39 12.43 -9.00
N GLY A 155 -17.08 12.62 -9.26
CA GLY A 155 -16.40 13.90 -9.51
C GLY A 155 -15.30 13.75 -10.57
N PRO A 156 -14.34 14.69 -10.69
CA PRO A 156 -13.18 14.55 -11.58
C PRO A 156 -12.39 13.25 -11.32
N GLU A 157 -11.78 12.69 -12.36
CA GLU A 157 -10.93 11.50 -12.27
C GLU A 157 -9.58 11.84 -11.60
N GLY A 158 -9.55 11.96 -10.27
CA GLY A 158 -8.31 12.28 -9.55
C GLY A 158 -7.53 11.06 -9.02
N SER A 159 -8.23 9.98 -8.68
CA SER A 159 -7.66 8.90 -7.87
C SER A 159 -7.26 7.66 -8.66
N SER A 160 -6.15 7.01 -8.26
CA SER A 160 -5.78 5.67 -8.73
C SER A 160 -5.69 4.63 -7.59
N GLY A 161 -5.67 3.34 -7.96
CA GLY A 161 -5.51 2.26 -6.97
C GLY A 161 -4.16 2.33 -6.26
N PHE A 162 -3.12 2.73 -6.99
CA PHE A 162 -1.77 2.89 -6.46
C PHE A 162 -1.73 4.03 -5.45
N GLU A 163 -2.33 5.16 -5.79
CA GLU A 163 -2.39 6.32 -4.91
C GLU A 163 -3.09 5.97 -3.58
N ALA A 164 -4.28 5.38 -3.70
CA ALA A 164 -5.13 4.98 -2.60
C ALA A 164 -4.46 4.05 -1.57
N LEU A 165 -3.66 3.09 -2.04
CA LEU A 165 -3.08 2.07 -1.17
C LEU A 165 -1.60 2.28 -0.87
N PHE A 166 -0.82 2.82 -1.82
CA PHE A 166 0.63 2.94 -1.72
C PHE A 166 1.11 4.34 -1.39
N ALA A 167 0.58 5.37 -2.06
CA ALA A 167 1.05 6.75 -1.88
C ALA A 167 0.49 7.41 -0.62
N GLY A 168 -0.77 7.12 -0.30
CA GLY A 168 -1.53 7.74 0.78
C GLY A 168 -2.39 8.88 0.24
N GLU A 169 -3.63 8.58 -0.14
CA GLU A 169 -4.55 9.52 -0.77
C GLU A 169 -5.09 10.55 0.24
N THR A 170 -5.17 11.79 -0.24
CA THR A 170 -5.74 12.93 0.47
C THR A 170 -6.96 13.50 -0.26
N LEU A 171 -7.80 14.23 0.46
CA LEU A 171 -8.91 14.97 -0.10
C LEU A 171 -9.09 16.24 0.73
N ASN A 172 -9.00 17.41 0.09
CA ASN A 172 -9.05 18.70 0.78
C ASN A 172 -8.02 18.80 1.93
N GLY A 173 -6.87 18.17 1.75
CA GLY A 173 -5.79 18.14 2.73
C GLY A 173 -5.94 17.11 3.87
N ASP A 174 -7.07 16.40 3.95
CA ASP A 174 -7.28 15.30 4.89
C ASP A 174 -6.84 13.97 4.28
N VAL A 175 -6.11 13.14 5.02
CA VAL A 175 -5.79 11.77 4.57
C VAL A 175 -7.06 10.93 4.61
N ILE A 176 -7.44 10.33 3.49
CA ILE A 176 -8.66 9.51 3.38
C ILE A 176 -8.36 8.04 3.18
N ARG A 177 -7.24 7.66 2.56
CA ARG A 177 -6.78 6.26 2.51
C ARG A 177 -5.27 6.16 2.57
N PHE A 178 -4.76 5.40 3.53
CA PHE A 178 -3.33 5.18 3.67
C PHE A 178 -3.05 3.87 4.43
N ALA A 179 -2.65 2.83 3.70
CA ALA A 179 -2.47 1.48 4.25
C ALA A 179 -1.03 0.93 4.13
N ASN A 180 -0.15 1.62 3.40
CA ASN A 180 1.20 1.16 3.15
C ASN A 180 2.15 1.48 4.32
N TRP A 181 2.43 0.47 5.15
CA TRP A 181 3.35 0.58 6.29
C TRP A 181 4.74 1.13 5.92
N TYR A 182 5.24 0.80 4.72
CA TYR A 182 6.58 1.24 4.29
C TYR A 182 6.57 2.73 3.91
N ARG A 183 5.51 3.20 3.25
CA ARG A 183 5.31 4.63 3.01
C ARG A 183 5.11 5.39 4.32
N PHE A 184 4.40 4.81 5.29
CA PHE A 184 4.30 5.39 6.64
C PHE A 184 5.69 5.55 7.26
N TYR A 185 6.50 4.50 7.25
CA TYR A 185 7.88 4.54 7.75
C TYR A 185 8.71 5.65 7.08
N GLN A 186 8.59 5.82 5.76
CA GLN A 186 9.30 6.88 5.03
C GLN A 186 8.86 8.28 5.48
N LEU A 187 7.55 8.50 5.56
CA LEU A 187 6.99 9.79 5.98
C LEU A 187 7.31 10.09 7.46
N GLU A 188 7.32 9.08 8.32
CA GLU A 188 7.67 9.24 9.76
C GLU A 188 9.14 9.66 9.89
N LYS A 189 10.04 9.05 9.12
CA LYS A 189 11.45 9.46 9.07
C LYS A 189 11.66 10.87 8.53
N GLN A 190 10.76 11.34 7.67
CA GLN A 190 10.78 12.70 7.13
C GLN A 190 10.10 13.72 8.06
N GLY A 191 9.52 13.28 9.19
CA GLY A 191 8.72 14.14 10.07
C GLY A 191 7.39 14.59 9.45
N SER A 192 6.95 13.95 8.37
CA SER A 192 5.70 14.30 7.68
C SER A 192 4.47 13.62 8.29
N VAL A 193 4.65 12.57 9.08
CA VAL A 193 3.58 11.94 9.86
C VAL A 193 4.02 11.72 11.30
N ASN A 194 3.09 11.92 12.24
CA ASN A 194 3.29 11.63 13.65
C ASN A 194 2.36 10.51 14.12
N TYR A 195 2.92 9.40 14.63
CA TYR A 195 2.16 8.29 15.19
C TYR A 195 1.62 8.63 16.58
N HIS A 196 0.30 8.49 16.80
CA HIS A 196 -0.35 8.88 18.06
C HIS A 196 -0.81 7.69 18.92
N GLY A 197 -0.65 6.45 18.43
CA GLY A 197 -1.02 5.23 19.14
C GLY A 197 -1.89 4.26 18.31
N TRP A 198 -2.20 3.10 18.90
CA TRP A 198 -3.05 2.06 18.30
C TRP A 198 -4.47 2.10 18.89
N PHE A 199 -5.50 1.63 18.16
CA PHE A 199 -6.87 1.53 18.71
C PHE A 199 -7.24 0.12 19.15
N THR A 200 -6.93 -0.87 18.31
CA THR A 200 -7.22 -2.28 18.53
C THR A 200 -6.03 -3.10 18.04
N LYS A 201 -5.51 -3.98 18.89
CA LYS A 201 -4.56 -5.01 18.46
C LYS A 201 -5.37 -6.22 18.00
N GLN A 202 -5.31 -6.54 16.71
CA GLN A 202 -5.88 -7.79 16.23
C GLN A 202 -4.85 -8.91 16.45
N ALA A 203 -5.31 -10.09 16.88
CA ALA A 203 -4.48 -11.28 17.04
C ALA A 203 -4.16 -11.97 15.69
N VAL A 204 -4.10 -11.18 14.61
CA VAL A 204 -3.78 -11.64 13.26
C VAL A 204 -2.50 -10.94 12.84
N SER A 205 -1.51 -11.70 12.39
CA SER A 205 -0.11 -11.26 12.25
C SER A 205 0.17 -10.16 11.21
N PHE A 206 -0.85 -9.53 10.62
CA PHE A 206 -0.69 -8.63 9.47
C PHE A 206 -1.56 -7.36 9.46
N LEU A 207 -2.46 -7.15 10.44
CA LEU A 207 -3.30 -5.94 10.46
C LEU A 207 -3.16 -5.18 11.77
N VAL A 208 -2.71 -3.92 11.67
CA VAL A 208 -2.70 -2.95 12.76
C VAL A 208 -3.41 -1.70 12.27
N LEU A 209 -4.45 -1.28 12.97
CA LEU A 209 -5.12 0.01 12.74
C LEU A 209 -4.31 1.10 13.46
N LEU A 210 -3.71 2.01 12.68
CA LEU A 210 -2.83 3.08 13.15
C LEU A 210 -3.55 4.44 13.09
N HIS A 211 -3.20 5.34 14.02
CA HIS A 211 -3.62 6.74 14.01
C HIS A 211 -2.41 7.66 13.85
N PHE A 212 -2.49 8.65 12.97
CA PHE A 212 -1.42 9.61 12.71
C PHE A 212 -1.96 10.95 12.18
N CYS A 213 -1.17 12.02 12.31
CA CYS A 213 -1.48 13.35 11.75
C CYS A 213 -0.32 13.85 10.86
N ARG A 214 -0.62 14.66 9.84
CA ARG A 214 0.36 15.25 8.89
C ARG A 214 0.68 16.70 9.27
N ASP A 215 1.97 17.04 9.33
CA ASP A 215 2.42 18.38 9.75
C ASP A 215 2.35 19.39 8.58
N SER A 216 1.16 19.98 8.44
CA SER A 216 0.88 21.29 7.83
C SER A 216 -0.61 21.65 7.86
N LEU A 217 -1.48 20.72 8.28
CA LEU A 217 -2.93 20.89 8.29
C LEU A 217 -3.52 20.41 9.62
N SER A 218 -4.34 21.24 10.24
CA SER A 218 -4.85 21.11 11.60
C SER A 218 -5.99 20.10 11.78
N LYS A 219 -6.10 19.11 10.87
CA LYS A 219 -7.17 18.11 10.84
C LYS A 219 -6.58 16.69 10.74
N CYS A 220 -6.98 15.85 11.68
CA CYS A 220 -6.69 14.41 11.68
C CYS A 220 -7.99 13.70 11.25
N SER A 221 -7.97 12.94 10.16
CA SER A 221 -9.16 12.29 9.59
C SER A 221 -9.14 10.78 9.81
N PHE A 222 -10.34 10.22 9.99
CA PHE A 222 -10.65 8.79 9.94
C PHE A 222 -11.93 8.63 9.10
N HIS A 223 -12.00 7.61 8.24
CA HIS A 223 -13.27 7.07 7.76
C HIS A 223 -13.51 5.75 8.48
N LYS A 224 -14.59 5.70 9.26
CA LYS A 224 -15.19 4.45 9.72
C LYS A 224 -15.73 3.74 8.47
N GLU A 225 -15.28 2.50 8.24
CA GLU A 225 -16.17 1.49 7.65
C GLU A 225 -17.25 1.13 8.67
#